data_AF-A0AA90P4J4-F1
#
_entry.id   AF-A0AA90P4J4-F1
#
_cell.length_a   1.000
_cell.length_b   1.000
_cell.length_c   1.000
_cell.angle_alpha   90.00
_cell.angle_beta   90.00
_cell.angle_gamma   90.00
#
_symmetry.space_group_name_H-M   'P 1'
#
loop_
_entity.id
_entity.type
_entity.pdbx_description
1 polymer ?
#
loop_
_entity_poly.entity_id
_entity_poly.type
_entity_poly.pdbx_seq_one_letter_code
_entity_poly.pdbx_strand_id
1 'polypeptide(L)'
;MVIKSAQRLYIFFGLFFLANTALLVTVSISGGGSLKGNEFVMFGISIMAFCNAYIYPQFKENDERSKRIKEKKVCFLVIFLYWVIQ
;
A
#
# COMPACT_ATOMS: atom_id res chain seq x y z
N MET A 1 -11.96 -20.83 0.86
CA MET A 1 -11.52 -20.43 -0.50
C MET A 1 -11.41 -18.92 -0.69
N VAL A 2 -12.30 -18.09 -0.09
CA VAL A 2 -12.31 -16.60 -0.21
C VAL A 2 -11.00 -15.89 0.21
N ILE A 3 -10.19 -16.49 1.08
CA ILE A 3 -8.93 -15.87 1.57
C ILE A 3 -7.87 -15.87 0.47
N LYS A 4 -7.74 -16.99 -0.24
CA LYS A 4 -6.79 -17.15 -1.34
C LYS A 4 -7.15 -16.25 -2.51
N SER A 5 -8.42 -15.91 -2.71
CA SER A 5 -8.82 -14.96 -3.76
C SER A 5 -8.48 -13.51 -3.38
N ALA A 6 -8.71 -13.10 -2.13
CA ALA A 6 -8.37 -11.75 -1.68
C ALA A 6 -6.86 -11.47 -1.69
N GLN A 7 -6.02 -12.41 -1.21
CA GLN A 7 -4.56 -12.26 -1.34
C GLN A 7 -4.11 -12.15 -2.81
N ARG A 8 -4.70 -12.97 -3.69
CA ARG A 8 -4.39 -12.94 -5.13
C ARG A 8 -4.76 -11.61 -5.76
N LEU A 9 -5.86 -10.99 -5.33
CA LEU A 9 -6.25 -9.65 -5.74
C LEU A 9 -5.23 -8.60 -5.29
N TYR A 10 -4.76 -8.64 -4.04
CA TYR A 10 -3.72 -7.69 -3.58
C TYR A 10 -2.40 -7.85 -4.34
N ILE A 11 -1.98 -9.08 -4.66
CA ILE A 11 -0.79 -9.33 -5.48
C ILE A 11 -0.99 -8.81 -6.90
N PHE A 12 -2.16 -9.06 -7.49
CA PHE A 12 -2.50 -8.56 -8.83
C PHE A 12 -2.48 -7.04 -8.89
N PHE A 13 -3.11 -6.36 -7.93
CA PHE A 13 -3.08 -4.90 -7.84
C PHE A 13 -1.68 -4.36 -7.57
N GLY A 14 -0.87 -5.01 -6.72
CA GLY A 14 0.51 -4.62 -6.48
C GLY A 14 1.36 -4.69 -7.76
N LEU A 15 1.23 -5.77 -8.52
CA LEU A 15 1.92 -5.92 -9.81
C LEU A 15 1.44 -4.88 -10.83
N PHE A 16 0.13 -4.63 -10.89
CA PHE A 16 -0.45 -3.62 -11.76
C PHE A 16 0.06 -2.21 -11.44
N PHE A 17 0.11 -1.82 -10.16
CA PHE A 17 0.66 -0.53 -9.76
C PHE A 17 2.16 -0.42 -10.02
N LEU A 18 2.92 -1.50 -9.84
CA LEU A 18 4.34 -1.54 -10.18
C LEU A 18 4.59 -1.33 -11.68
N ALA A 19 3.77 -1.96 -12.54
CA ALA A 19 3.82 -1.74 -13.98
C ALA A 19 3.48 -0.29 -14.35
N ASN A 20 2.50 0.33 -13.68
CA ASN A 20 2.16 1.74 -13.87
C ASN A 20 3.31 2.67 -13.44
N THR A 21 4.01 2.37 -12.34
CA THR A 21 5.21 3.12 -11.95
C THR A 21 6.28 3.07 -13.05
N ALA A 22 6.55 1.90 -13.62
CA ALA A 22 7.54 1.76 -14.69
C ALA A 22 7.16 2.56 -15.94
N LEU A 23 5.88 2.58 -16.29
CA LEU A 23 5.36 3.40 -17.39
C LEU A 23 5.50 4.89 -17.12
N LEU A 24 5.13 5.35 -15.92
CA LEU A 24 5.27 6.75 -15.51
C LEU A 24 6.72 7.21 -15.61
N VAL A 25 7.66 6.42 -15.06
CA VAL A 25 9.10 6.71 -15.13
C VAL A 25 9.58 6.87 -16.57
N THR A 26 9.14 5.96 -17.44
CA THR A 26 9.49 6.02 -18.87
C THR A 26 8.93 7.28 -19.54
N VAL A 27 7.67 7.63 -19.25
CA VAL A 27 7.02 8.83 -19.78
C VAL A 27 7.73 10.09 -19.28
N SER A 28 8.04 10.18 -18.00
CA SER A 28 8.74 11.32 -17.40
C SER A 28 10.12 11.56 -18.03
N ILE A 29 10.89 10.49 -18.23
CA ILE A 29 12.19 10.56 -18.90
C ILE A 29 12.02 10.99 -20.37
N SER A 30 11.06 10.39 -21.10
CA SER A 30 10.83 10.71 -22.51
C SER A 30 10.28 12.12 -22.75
N GLY A 31 9.52 12.66 -21.80
CA GLY A 31 8.97 14.01 -21.86
C GLY A 31 9.97 15.12 -21.50
N GLY A 32 11.23 14.77 -21.20
CA GLY A 32 12.26 15.73 -20.82
C GLY A 32 12.02 16.44 -19.49
N GLY A 33 11.05 15.96 -18.69
CA GLY A 33 10.69 16.54 -17.41
C GLY A 33 11.39 15.84 -16.24
N SER A 34 11.80 16.60 -15.22
CA SER A 34 12.30 16.02 -13.97
C SER A 34 11.23 15.20 -13.25
N LEU A 35 11.68 14.21 -12.48
CA LEU A 35 10.85 13.37 -11.62
C LEU A 35 10.03 14.24 -10.65
N LYS A 36 8.72 14.33 -10.88
CA LYS A 36 7.78 15.17 -10.10
C LYS A 36 7.39 14.57 -8.74
N GLY A 37 8.10 13.55 -8.25
CA GLY A 37 7.76 12.87 -6.99
C GLY A 37 6.63 11.83 -7.09
N ASN A 38 5.68 12.01 -8.02
CA ASN A 38 4.52 11.11 -8.21
C ASN A 38 4.92 9.65 -8.42
N GLU A 39 6.06 9.40 -9.05
CA GLU A 39 6.54 8.06 -9.37
C GLU A 39 6.96 7.30 -8.12
N PHE A 40 7.58 8.00 -7.17
CA PHE A 40 7.95 7.47 -5.87
C PHE A 40 6.73 7.17 -5.01
N VAL A 41 5.69 8.01 -5.08
CA VAL A 41 4.41 7.77 -4.38
C VAL A 41 3.73 6.52 -4.94
N MET A 42 3.65 6.40 -6.27
CA MET A 42 3.06 5.23 -6.95
C MET A 42 3.85 3.94 -6.62
N PHE A 43 5.18 4.04 -6.54
CA PHE A 43 6.04 2.94 -6.11
C PHE A 43 5.78 2.54 -4.64
N GLY A 44 5.62 3.52 -3.74
CA GLY A 44 5.28 3.26 -2.34
C GLY A 44 3.95 2.54 -2.18
N ILE A 45 2.94 2.91 -2.96
CA ILE A 45 1.61 2.27 -2.97
C ILE A 45 1.72 0.81 -3.45
N SER A 46 2.54 0.54 -4.46
CA SER A 46 2.84 -0.82 -4.91
C SER A 46 3.42 -1.69 -3.79
N ILE A 47 4.43 -1.18 -3.05
CA ILE A 47 5.02 -1.88 -1.90
C ILE A 47 3.97 -2.13 -0.80
N MET A 48 3.13 -1.13 -0.49
CA MET A 48 2.06 -1.28 0.50
C MET A 48 1.02 -2.35 0.10
N ALA A 49 0.71 -2.49 -1.19
CA ALA A 49 -0.17 -3.55 -1.69
C ALA A 49 0.42 -4.95 -1.46
N PHE A 50 1.73 -5.14 -1.68
CA PHE A 50 2.43 -6.40 -1.38
C PHE A 50 2.46 -6.70 0.12
N CYS A 51 2.70 -5.69 0.97
CA CYS A 51 2.63 -5.84 2.42
C CYS A 51 1.23 -6.28 2.87
N ASN A 52 0.18 -5.68 2.31
CA ASN A 52 -1.19 -6.07 2.62
C ASN A 52 -1.52 -7.50 2.16
N ALA A 53 -1.00 -7.93 1.01
CA ALA A 53 -1.13 -9.32 0.58
C ALA A 53 -0.53 -10.31 1.58
N TYR A 54 0.58 -9.95 2.23
CA TYR A 54 1.24 -10.77 3.24
C TYR A 54 0.51 -10.78 4.59
N ILE A 55 -0.01 -9.64 5.04
CA ILE A 55 -0.67 -9.53 6.35
C ILE A 55 -2.12 -10.02 6.32
N TYR A 56 -2.80 -10.00 5.16
CA TYR A 56 -4.20 -10.45 5.03
C TYR A 56 -4.52 -11.82 5.67
N PRO A 57 -3.72 -12.90 5.49
CA PRO A 57 -3.97 -14.17 6.18
C PRO A 57 -3.83 -14.07 7.71
N GLN A 58 -2.87 -13.28 8.19
CA GLN A 58 -2.62 -13.08 9.63
C GLN A 58 -3.77 -12.34 10.33
N PHE A 59 -4.51 -11.49 9.62
CA PHE A 59 -5.69 -10.83 10.17
C PHE A 59 -6.86 -11.79 10.42
N LYS A 60 -6.98 -12.84 9.61
CA LYS A 60 -8.10 -13.79 9.73
C LYS A 60 -7.90 -14.80 10.86
N GLU A 61 -6.65 -15.14 11.16
CA GLU A 61 -6.31 -16.05 12.26
C GLU A 61 -6.53 -15.43 13.65
N ASN A 62 -6.95 -14.15 13.71
CA ASN A 62 -7.38 -13.45 14.92
C ASN A 62 -6.37 -13.53 16.07
N ASP A 63 -5.09 -13.60 15.70
CA ASP A 63 -3.96 -13.68 16.61
C ASP A 63 -3.87 -12.40 17.48
N GLU A 64 -3.43 -12.52 18.73
CA GLU A 64 -3.39 -11.40 19.69
C GLU A 64 -2.53 -10.23 19.19
N ARG A 65 -1.55 -10.51 18.32
CA ARG A 65 -0.75 -9.48 17.63
C ARG A 65 -1.56 -8.61 16.68
N SER A 66 -2.58 -9.17 16.03
CA SER A 66 -3.45 -8.46 15.11
C SER A 66 -4.30 -7.41 15.84
N LYS A 67 -4.78 -7.72 17.05
CA LYS A 67 -5.48 -6.76 17.93
C LYS A 67 -4.56 -5.60 18.34
N ARG A 68 -3.33 -5.88 18.78
CA ARG A 68 -2.37 -4.83 19.15
C ARG A 68 -1.96 -3.95 17.97
N ILE A 69 -1.84 -4.49 16.76
CA ILE A 69 -1.56 -3.69 15.56
C ILE A 69 -2.77 -2.80 15.22
N LYS A 70 -4.00 -3.30 15.39
CA LYS A 70 -5.21 -2.53 15.16
C LYS A 70 -5.33 -1.35 16.15
N GLU A 71 -5.06 -1.59 17.43
CA GLU A 71 -5.03 -0.55 18.46
C GLU A 71 -3.96 0.51 18.18
N LYS A 72 -2.74 0.09 17.84
CA LYS A 72 -1.66 1.02 17.48
C LYS A 72 -1.97 1.84 16.22
N LYS A 73 -2.58 1.22 15.21
CA LYS A 73 -3.00 1.91 13.98
C LYS A 73 -4.10 2.94 14.24
N VAL A 74 -5.10 2.61 15.04
CA VAL A 74 -6.17 3.55 15.44
C VAL A 74 -5.57 4.74 16.19
N CYS A 75 -4.63 4.49 17.10
CA CYS A 75 -3.96 5.56 17.85
C CYS A 75 -3.20 6.51 16.93
N PHE A 76 -2.42 5.99 15.98
CA PHE A 76 -1.73 6.81 14.98
C PHE A 76 -2.70 7.60 14.09
N LEU A 77 -3.80 6.99 13.65
CA LEU A 77 -4.79 7.63 12.77
C LEU A 77 -5.50 8.80 13.45
N VAL A 78 -5.86 8.65 14.73
CA VAL A 78 -6.50 9.70 15.52
C VAL A 78 -5.55 10.87 15.74
N ILE A 79 -4.29 10.60 16.09
CA ILE A 79 -3.27 11.65 16.29
C ILE A 79 -2.99 12.39 14.97
N PHE A 80 -2.89 11.66 13.86
CA PHE A 80 -2.65 12.25 12.55
C PHE A 80 -3.82 13.13 12.08
N LEU A 81 -5.07 12.68 12.26
CA LEU A 81 -6.25 13.48 11.94
C LEU A 81 -6.32 14.77 12.77
N TYR A 82 -6.02 14.67 14.07
CA TYR A 82 -5.97 15.83 14.95
C TYR A 82 -4.90 16.84 14.48
N TRP A 83 -3.75 16.35 14.01
CA TRP A 83 -2.67 17.18 13.48
C TRP A 83 -2.99 17.82 12.12
N VAL A 84 -3.81 17.18 11.29
CA VAL A 84 -4.23 17.70 9.97
C VAL A 84 -5.35 18.75 10.06
N ILE A 85 -6.19 18.68 11.09
CA ILE A 85 -7.32 19.60 11.29
C ILE A 85 -6.88 20.92 11.93
N GLN A 86 -5.73 20.93 12.61
CA GLN A 86 -5.16 22.11 13.27
C GLN A 86 -4.24 22.89 12.33
#